data_AF-D7GPE0-F1
#
_entry.id   AF-D7GPE0-F1
#
_cell.length_a   1.000
_cell.length_b   1.000
_cell.length_c   1.000
_cell.angle_alpha   90.00
_cell.angle_beta   90.00
_cell.angle_gamma   90.00
#
_symmetry.space_group_name_H-M   'P 1'
#
loop_
_entity.id
_entity.type
_entity.pdbx_description
1 polymer ?
#
loop_
_entity_poly.entity_id
_entity_poly.type
_entity_poly.pdbx_seq_one_letter_code
_entity_poly.pdbx_strand_id
1 'polypeptide(L)'
;MIPHKRIERLMELYDVYCRTKDPDARLFLVGSISEVPEYYTYLEEYRKKLGYKENQIIMTGHVAFNEMIAYYRIADAFVCMSEEEGFGMALVEAMFYHVPVVAYESGAVPETLGRERRIAADLQAGRNRRGAG
;
A
#
# COMPACT_ATOMS: atom_id res chain seq x y z
N MET A 1 2.21 5.94 -9.45
CA MET A 1 1.22 4.91 -9.07
C MET A 1 1.05 4.02 -10.26
N ILE A 2 1.46 2.76 -10.11
CA ILE A 2 1.62 1.83 -11.23
C ILE A 2 1.15 0.43 -10.80
N PRO A 3 0.62 -0.40 -11.71
CA PRO A 3 -0.11 -1.63 -11.36
C PRO A 3 0.65 -2.63 -10.49
N HIS A 4 1.97 -2.75 -10.63
CA HIS A 4 2.76 -3.72 -9.84
C HIS A 4 2.86 -3.34 -8.35
N LYS A 5 2.54 -2.09 -7.99
CA LYS A 5 2.47 -1.64 -6.59
C LYS A 5 1.21 -2.16 -5.87
N ARG A 6 0.26 -2.75 -6.60
CA ARG A 6 -0.98 -3.37 -6.09
C ARG A 6 -1.75 -2.48 -5.11
N ILE A 7 -1.97 -1.22 -5.50
CA ILE A 7 -2.64 -0.23 -4.67
C ILE A 7 -4.07 -0.67 -4.32
N GLU A 8 -4.75 -1.39 -5.21
CA GLU A 8 -6.07 -1.98 -4.96
C GLU A 8 -6.07 -2.93 -3.75
N ARG A 9 -5.01 -3.73 -3.56
CA ARG A 9 -4.89 -4.60 -2.38
C ARG A 9 -4.66 -3.82 -1.09
N LEU A 10 -3.98 -2.68 -1.18
CA LEU A 10 -3.82 -1.78 -0.05
C LEU A 10 -5.18 -1.15 0.34
N MET A 11 -6.02 -0.79 -0.64
CA MET A 11 -7.38 -0.33 -0.36
C MET A 11 -8.26 -1.43 0.26
N GLU A 12 -8.12 -2.69 -0.16
CA GLU A 12 -8.81 -3.84 0.46
C GLU A 12 -8.37 -4.08 1.90
N LEU A 13 -7.06 -4.03 2.16
CA LEU A 13 -6.52 -4.16 3.51
C LEU A 13 -7.05 -3.03 4.41
N TYR A 14 -7.00 -1.80 3.91
CA TYR A 14 -7.55 -0.63 4.60
C TYR A 14 -9.04 -0.80 4.90
N ASP A 15 -9.82 -1.32 3.95
CA ASP A 15 -11.25 -1.57 4.15
C ASP A 15 -11.53 -2.58 5.27
N VAL A 16 -10.76 -3.67 5.32
CA VAL A 16 -10.86 -4.64 6.43
C VAL A 16 -10.44 -4.00 7.75
N TYR A 17 -9.36 -3.22 7.76
CA TYR A 17 -8.87 -2.53 8.96
C TYR A 17 -9.92 -1.56 9.51
N CYS A 18 -10.52 -0.72 8.66
CA CYS A 18 -11.55 0.22 9.09
C CYS A 18 -12.80 -0.48 9.66
N ARG A 19 -13.23 -1.58 9.04
CA ARG A 19 -14.40 -2.33 9.51
C ARG A 19 -14.17 -3.12 10.80
N THR A 20 -12.92 -3.41 11.17
CA THR A 20 -12.61 -4.33 12.28
C THR A 20 -11.79 -3.73 13.41
N LYS A 21 -11.11 -2.60 13.18
CA LYS A 21 -10.16 -2.00 14.12
C LYS A 21 -10.39 -0.51 14.32
N ASP A 22 -10.39 0.28 13.26
CA ASP A 22 -10.41 1.74 13.36
C ASP A 22 -11.17 2.40 12.19
N PRO A 23 -12.45 2.76 12.37
CA PRO A 23 -13.27 3.36 11.32
C PRO A 23 -12.86 4.79 10.95
N ASP A 24 -12.04 5.46 11.78
CA ASP A 24 -11.60 6.85 11.57
C ASP A 24 -10.20 6.95 10.94
N ALA A 25 -9.54 5.81 10.70
CA ALA A 25 -8.26 5.74 10.00
C ALA A 25 -8.34 6.40 8.61
N ARG A 26 -7.19 6.88 8.12
CA ARG A 26 -7.06 7.47 6.78
C ARG A 26 -5.92 6.82 6.03
N LEU A 27 -6.12 6.59 4.73
CA LEU A 27 -5.11 6.03 3.84
C LEU A 27 -4.56 7.11 2.91
N PHE A 28 -3.29 7.44 3.06
CA PHE A 28 -2.58 8.32 2.14
C PHE A 28 -1.77 7.50 1.13
N LEU A 29 -2.09 7.68 -0.15
CA LEU A 29 -1.41 7.07 -1.28
C LEU A 29 -0.54 8.14 -1.94
N VAL A 30 0.72 8.20 -1.51
CA VAL A 30 1.67 9.26 -1.91
C VAL A 30 2.45 8.83 -3.14
N GLY A 31 2.34 9.57 -4.24
CA GLY A 31 3.08 9.30 -5.47
C GLY A 31 2.33 9.76 -6.71
N SER A 32 3.08 9.90 -7.81
CA SER A 32 2.55 10.38 -9.09
C SER A 32 1.32 9.60 -9.55
N ILE A 33 0.27 10.28 -9.98
CA ILE A 33 -0.94 9.67 -10.55
C ILE A 33 -0.99 9.74 -12.08
N SER A 34 -0.05 10.46 -12.70
CA SER A 34 -0.04 10.74 -14.14
C SER A 34 0.76 9.74 -14.97
N GLU A 35 1.53 8.86 -14.34
CA GLU A 35 2.37 7.87 -15.05
C GLU A 35 1.53 6.84 -15.82
N VAL A 36 0.39 6.42 -15.26
CA VAL A 36 -0.52 5.45 -15.87
C VAL A 36 -1.97 5.92 -15.63
N PRO A 37 -2.51 6.81 -16.48
CA PRO A 37 -3.83 7.43 -16.27
C PRO A 37 -4.98 6.42 -16.16
N GLU A 38 -4.91 5.30 -16.87
CA GLU A 38 -5.91 4.23 -16.83
C GLU A 38 -5.91 3.54 -15.46
N TYR A 39 -4.73 3.36 -14.86
CA TYR A 39 -4.64 2.77 -13.53
C TYR A 39 -5.16 3.74 -12.46
N TYR A 40 -4.89 5.04 -12.59
CA TYR A 40 -5.50 6.03 -11.70
C TYR A 40 -7.03 6.01 -11.78
N THR A 41 -7.57 5.95 -13.00
CA THR A 41 -9.03 5.87 -13.22
C THR A 41 -9.61 4.61 -12.58
N TYR A 42 -8.95 3.47 -12.76
CA TYR A 42 -9.31 2.22 -12.11
C TYR A 42 -9.30 2.34 -10.57
N LEU A 43 -8.28 2.96 -9.97
CA LEU A 43 -8.20 3.14 -8.51
C LEU A 43 -9.31 4.06 -7.98
N GLU A 44 -9.66 5.10 -8.74
CA GLU A 44 -10.78 5.98 -8.41
C GLU A 44 -12.13 5.24 -8.43
N GLU A 45 -12.38 4.41 -9.44
CA GLU A 45 -13.55 3.54 -9.50
C GLU A 45 -13.55 2.50 -8.36
N TYR A 46 -12.37 1.95 -8.04
CA TYR A 46 -12.21 0.99 -6.96
C TYR A 46 -12.51 1.60 -5.59
N ARG A 47 -11.99 2.79 -5.31
CA ARG A 47 -12.30 3.59 -4.12
C ARG A 47 -13.81 3.80 -3.96
N LYS A 48 -14.49 4.20 -5.04
CA LYS A 48 -15.95 4.39 -5.06
C LYS A 48 -16.71 3.08 -4.81
N LYS A 49 -16.26 1.97 -5.42
CA LYS A 49 -16.85 0.64 -5.22
C LYS A 49 -16.77 0.19 -3.77
N LEU A 50 -15.68 0.51 -3.07
CA LEU A 50 -15.53 0.23 -1.64
C LEU A 50 -16.32 1.20 -0.74
N GLY A 51 -16.90 2.28 -1.30
CA GLY A 51 -17.71 3.25 -0.57
C GLY A 51 -16.93 4.36 0.14
N TYR A 52 -15.64 4.53 -0.18
CA TYR A 52 -14.79 5.53 0.50
C TYR A 52 -14.77 6.89 -0.21
N LYS A 53 -14.76 7.95 0.60
CA LYS A 53 -14.64 9.33 0.14
C LYS A 53 -13.18 9.74 -0.08
N GLU A 54 -12.97 10.84 -0.79
CA GLU A 54 -11.63 11.38 -1.11
C GLU A 54 -10.85 11.80 0.12
N ASN A 55 -11.53 12.11 1.22
CA ASN A 55 -10.89 12.47 2.47
C ASN A 55 -10.51 11.23 3.33
N GLN A 56 -10.93 10.03 2.96
CA GLN A 56 -10.61 8.78 3.66
C GLN A 56 -9.49 8.00 2.94
N ILE A 57 -9.58 7.89 1.61
CA ILE A 57 -8.49 7.37 0.76
C ILE A 57 -8.00 8.51 -0.12
N ILE A 58 -6.83 9.04 0.20
CA ILE A 58 -6.28 10.26 -0.38
C ILE A 58 -5.16 9.88 -1.35
N MET A 59 -5.38 10.10 -2.64
CA MET A 59 -4.35 9.98 -3.67
C MET A 59 -3.76 11.36 -3.94
N THR A 60 -2.56 11.61 -3.42
CA THR A 60 -2.00 12.97 -3.34
C THR A 60 -1.48 13.48 -4.68
N GLY A 61 -1.19 12.57 -5.62
CA GLY A 61 -0.32 12.88 -6.75
C GLY A 61 1.13 13.07 -6.32
N HIS A 62 1.92 13.68 -7.20
CA HIS A 62 3.29 14.02 -6.88
C HIS A 62 3.32 15.14 -5.82
N VAL A 63 4.12 14.94 -4.78
CA VAL A 63 4.32 15.90 -3.69
C VAL A 63 5.80 16.30 -3.64
N ALA A 64 6.08 17.50 -3.13
CA ALA A 64 7.45 17.95 -2.94
C ALA A 64 8.14 17.12 -1.84
N PHE A 65 9.48 17.08 -1.85
CA PHE A 65 10.24 16.26 -0.91
C PHE A 65 9.96 16.60 0.57
N ASN A 66 9.79 17.88 0.91
CA ASN A 66 9.43 18.32 2.25
C ASN A 66 8.02 17.84 2.67
N GLU A 67 7.07 17.75 1.74
CA GLU A 67 5.74 17.20 2.00
C GLU A 67 5.80 15.68 2.17
N MET A 68 6.61 14.99 1.37
CA MET A 68 6.88 13.56 1.53
C MET A 68 7.41 13.24 2.94
N ILE A 69 8.33 14.06 3.46
CA ILE A 69 8.81 13.94 4.84
C ILE A 69 7.67 14.13 5.84
N ALA A 70 6.76 15.06 5.61
CA ALA A 70 5.62 15.28 6.50
C ALA A 70 4.74 14.03 6.58
N TYR A 71 4.50 13.32 5.46
CA TYR A 71 3.75 12.06 5.47
C TYR A 71 4.43 10.98 6.32
N TYR A 72 5.75 10.80 6.21
CA TYR A 72 6.45 9.85 7.08
C TYR A 72 6.34 10.22 8.56
N ARG A 73 6.43 11.52 8.90
CA ARG A 73 6.39 11.97 10.30
C ARG A 73 5.03 11.82 10.97
N ILE A 74 3.94 11.82 10.20
CA ILE A 74 2.58 11.69 10.72
C ILE A 74 2.02 10.27 10.58
N ALA A 75 2.73 9.37 9.90
CA ALA A 75 2.25 8.03 9.64
C ALA A 75 2.36 7.14 10.89
N ASP A 76 1.25 6.52 11.28
CA ASP A 76 1.23 5.49 12.31
C ASP A 76 1.81 4.15 11.79
N ALA A 77 1.70 3.91 10.49
CA ALA A 77 2.26 2.75 9.81
C ALA A 77 2.50 3.05 8.32
N PHE A 78 3.50 2.39 7.75
CA PHE A 78 3.76 2.35 6.32
C PHE A 78 3.46 0.95 5.80
N VAL A 79 2.66 0.87 4.73
CA VAL A 79 2.26 -0.41 4.14
C VAL A 79 2.69 -0.50 2.68
N CYS A 80 3.42 -1.56 2.33
CA CYS A 80 3.84 -1.84 0.95
C CYS A 80 3.26 -3.17 0.46
N MET A 81 2.38 -3.13 -0.54
CA MET A 81 1.79 -4.34 -1.15
C MET A 81 2.42 -4.66 -2.52
N SER A 82 3.55 -4.03 -2.85
CA SER A 82 4.18 -4.16 -4.18
C SER A 82 4.64 -5.60 -4.45
N GLU A 83 4.28 -6.14 -5.61
CA GLU A 83 4.75 -7.46 -6.06
C GLU A 83 6.20 -7.44 -6.56
N GLU A 84 6.64 -6.28 -7.05
CA GLU A 84 8.00 -6.03 -7.49
C GLU A 84 8.54 -4.83 -6.73
N GLU A 85 9.56 -5.06 -5.91
CA GLU A 85 10.26 -4.00 -5.21
C GLU A 85 11.74 -4.14 -5.50
N GLY A 86 12.30 -3.18 -6.24
CA GLY A 86 13.68 -3.27 -6.73
C GLY A 86 14.68 -3.07 -5.59
N PHE A 87 14.70 -1.86 -5.01
CA PHE A 87 15.64 -1.51 -3.93
C PHE A 87 14.97 -1.33 -2.57
N GLY A 88 13.64 -1.23 -2.51
CA GLY A 88 12.94 -1.04 -1.23
C GLY A 88 13.18 0.32 -0.59
N MET A 89 13.53 1.36 -1.37
CA MET A 89 13.85 2.69 -0.84
C MET A 89 12.74 3.24 0.06
N ALA A 90 11.48 3.11 -0.34
CA ALA A 90 10.35 3.57 0.47
C ALA A 90 10.25 2.83 1.82
N LEU A 91 10.68 1.56 1.89
CA LEU A 91 10.76 0.79 3.14
C LEU A 91 11.90 1.32 4.03
N VAL A 92 13.07 1.55 3.45
CA VAL A 92 14.23 2.12 4.15
C VAL A 92 13.92 3.51 4.70
N GLU A 93 13.25 4.35 3.91
CA GLU A 93 12.82 5.68 4.32
C GLU A 93 11.81 5.62 5.48
N ALA A 94 10.80 4.75 5.39
CA ALA A 94 9.85 4.53 6.49
C ALA A 94 10.57 4.10 7.78
N MET A 95 11.52 3.15 7.67
CA MET A 95 12.34 2.71 8.80
C MET A 95 13.21 3.83 9.37
N PHE A 96 13.80 4.66 8.51
CA PHE A 96 14.63 5.80 8.91
C PHE A 96 13.81 6.81 9.72
N TYR A 97 12.54 7.03 9.37
CA TYR A 97 11.62 7.87 10.12
C TYR A 97 10.92 7.15 11.29
N HIS A 98 11.38 5.95 11.63
CA HIS A 98 10.83 5.11 12.72
C HIS A 98 9.35 4.76 12.56
N VAL A 99 8.85 4.74 11.33
CA VAL A 99 7.48 4.32 11.02
C VAL A 99 7.43 2.78 11.00
N PRO A 100 6.49 2.14 11.73
CA PRO A 100 6.26 0.70 11.63
C PRO A 100 5.96 0.28 10.19
N VAL A 101 6.64 -0.74 9.68
CA VAL A 101 6.49 -1.20 8.28
C VAL A 101 5.75 -2.53 8.24
N VAL A 102 4.71 -2.59 7.42
CA VAL A 102 4.04 -3.83 6.99
C VAL A 102 4.27 -3.98 5.49
N ALA A 103 4.84 -5.08 5.05
CA ALA A 103 5.11 -5.28 3.63
C ALA A 103 4.77 -6.70 3.18
N TYR A 104 4.21 -6.80 1.97
CA TYR A 104 4.01 -8.06 1.27
C TYR A 104 5.38 -8.68 0.93
N GLU A 105 5.52 -9.98 1.20
CA GLU A 105 6.80 -10.68 1.06
C GLU A 105 7.11 -11.01 -0.41
N SER A 106 7.56 -10.00 -1.16
CA SER A 106 7.97 -10.14 -2.56
C SER A 106 9.12 -9.20 -2.96
N GLY A 107 9.80 -9.51 -4.06
CA GLY A 107 10.96 -8.72 -4.52
C GLY A 107 12.04 -8.63 -3.45
N ALA A 108 12.64 -7.44 -3.29
CA ALA A 108 13.69 -7.16 -2.31
C ALA A 108 13.20 -6.92 -0.86
N VAL A 109 11.89 -7.05 -0.60
CA VAL A 109 11.31 -6.84 0.74
C VAL A 109 11.98 -7.73 1.80
N PRO A 110 12.24 -9.04 1.54
CA PRO A 110 12.93 -9.90 2.48
C PRO A 110 14.30 -9.36 2.89
N GLU A 111 15.16 -9.02 1.93
CA GLU A 111 16.50 -8.53 2.26
C GLU A 111 16.45 -7.18 2.99
N THR A 112 15.49 -6.32 2.64
CA THR A 112 15.39 -4.96 3.17
C THR A 112 14.91 -4.91 4.62
N LEU A 113 13.90 -5.71 5.00
CA LEU A 113 13.31 -5.65 6.35
C LEU A 113 13.99 -6.57 7.39
N GLY A 114 14.79 -7.54 6.94
CA GLY A 114 15.23 -8.64 7.80
C GLY A 114 14.08 -9.58 8.19
N ARG A 115 14.39 -10.74 8.80
CA ARG A 115 13.37 -11.79 9.09
C ARG A 115 12.39 -11.40 10.21
N GLU A 116 12.84 -10.63 11.21
CA GLU A 116 12.10 -10.38 12.45
C GLU A 116 10.97 -9.33 12.33
N ARG A 117 10.83 -8.67 11.17
CA ARG A 117 9.96 -7.50 10.98
C ARG A 117 8.93 -7.66 9.84
N ARG A 118 8.58 -8.90 9.50
CA ARG A 118 7.67 -9.21 8.38
C ARG A 118 6.32 -9.70 8.89
N ILE A 119 5.25 -9.28 8.20
CA ILE A 119 3.97 -10.00 8.22
C ILE A 119 3.86 -10.70 6.87
N ALA A 120 4.17 -12.00 6.82
CA ALA A 120 4.02 -12.80 5.62
C ALA A 120 2.52 -13.08 5.40
N ALA A 121 1.93 -12.49 4.36
CA ALA A 121 0.63 -12.89 3.86
C ALA A 121 0.86 -13.85 2.68
N ASP A 122 0.57 -15.14 2.86
CA ASP A 122 0.62 -16.11 1.75
C ASP A 122 -0.61 -15.95 0.85
N LEU A 123 -0.43 -15.34 -0.33
CA LEU A 123 -1.50 -15.15 -1.32
C LEU A 123 -1.67 -16.35 -2.27
N GLN A 124 -0.89 -17.44 -2.14
CA GLN A 124 -1.04 -18.61 -3.01
C GLN A 124 -2.32 -19.44 -2.75
N ALA A 125 -3.03 -19.20 -1.65
CA ALA A 125 -4.27 -19.92 -1.32
C ALA A 125 -5.47 -19.61 -2.26
N GLY A 126 -5.38 -18.56 -3.09
CA GLY A 126 -6.48 -18.13 -3.98
C GLY A 126 -6.52 -18.78 -5.37
N ARG A 127 -5.46 -19.48 -5.81
CA ARG A 127 -5.35 -20.01 -7.20
C ARG A 127 -5.71 -21.48 -7.38
N ASN A 128 -5.91 -22.26 -6.31
CA ASN A 128 -6.07 -23.72 -6.39
C ASN A 128 -7.50 -24.27 -6.17
N ARG A 129 -8.57 -23.47 -6.34
CA ARG A 129 -9.97 -23.95 -6.25
C ARG A 129 -10.74 -24.03 -7.56
N ARG A 130 -10.06 -24.14 -8.71
CA ARG A 130 -10.68 -24.50 -9.99
C ARG A 130 -9.90 -25.64 -10.63
N GLY A 131 -10.23 -26.87 -10.26
CA GLY A 131 -9.58 -28.07 -10.80
C GLY A 131 -9.86 -29.34 -10.01
N ALA A 132 -11.11 -29.57 -9.61
CA ALA A 132 -11.61 -30.88 -9.18
C ALA A 132 -13.13 -30.84 -9.26
N GLY A 133 -13.65 -31.21 -10.41
CA GLY A 133 -15.07 -31.39 -10.73
C GLY A 133 -15.15 -32.25 -11.97
#